data_AF-A0A962DBC0-F1
#
_entry.id   AF-A0A962DBC0-F1
#
_cell.length_a   1.000
_cell.length_b   1.000
_cell.length_c   1.000
_cell.angle_alpha   90.00
_cell.angle_beta   90.00
_cell.angle_gamma   90.00
#
_symmetry.space_group_name_H-M   'P 1'
#
loop_
_entity.id
_entity.type
_entity.pdbx_description
1 polymer ?
#
loop_
_entity_poly.entity_id
_entity_poly.type
_entity_poly.pdbx_seq_one_letter_code
_entity_poly.pdbx_strand_id
1 'polypeptide(L)'
;YLYGGVGRGKSMLMDLFYDCLPETLPKRRVHFHEFMIEVHDYIHTRRSEDVVNGAVDEALPSLGEIICRRSRVLCFDEFHVTDVADAMILGRLFRLLFERGVVVVATSNWPPDRLYEGGLQRERFLPFIALLKEKMEVVHLDSPTDYRERMLAGEGTYFTPLSRDSDQHMDKVFSALTGNADVHEEKLFVKGRRLPVRTAKGVARFTFAQLCEQPLGAEDYLAIAKNFHTVLLEHVPVLRYDRRNEAKRLMNLIDALYDKRVRLVVSADAPPEKLYSGHDHGFEFQRTVSRLQEMQGEGYP
;
A
#
# COMPACT_ATOMS: atom_id res chain seq x y z
N TYR A 1 5.37 -7.11 -17.36
CA TYR A 1 4.74 -5.92 -16.75
C TYR A 1 3.26 -6.23 -16.54
N LEU A 2 2.87 -6.55 -15.31
CA LEU A 2 1.50 -6.88 -14.93
C LEU A 2 0.79 -5.61 -14.48
N TYR A 3 -0.34 -5.25 -15.09
CA TYR A 3 -1.12 -4.09 -14.65
C TYR A 3 -2.61 -4.36 -14.53
N GLY A 4 -3.30 -3.56 -13.73
CA GLY A 4 -4.73 -3.69 -13.45
C GLY A 4 -5.10 -2.97 -12.16
N GLY A 5 -6.40 -2.79 -11.88
CA GLY A 5 -6.88 -2.11 -10.67
C GLY A 5 -6.43 -2.75 -9.35
N VAL A 6 -6.73 -2.10 -8.23
CA VAL A 6 -6.51 -2.65 -6.88
C VAL A 6 -7.28 -3.97 -6.72
N GLY A 7 -6.73 -4.93 -5.97
CA GLY A 7 -7.41 -6.20 -5.68
C GLY A 7 -7.43 -7.25 -6.81
N ARG A 8 -6.89 -6.95 -7.99
CA ARG A 8 -6.91 -7.85 -9.16
C ARG A 8 -5.90 -9.00 -9.14
N GLY A 9 -5.33 -9.35 -7.98
CA GLY A 9 -4.41 -10.49 -7.83
C GLY A 9 -2.98 -10.29 -8.38
N LYS A 10 -2.58 -9.07 -8.76
CA LYS A 10 -1.24 -8.77 -9.31
C LYS A 10 -0.11 -9.21 -8.37
N SER A 11 -0.22 -8.85 -7.08
CA SER A 11 0.78 -9.21 -6.06
C SER A 11 0.81 -10.71 -5.80
N MET A 12 -0.34 -11.40 -5.87
CA MET A 12 -0.39 -12.87 -5.75
C MET A 12 0.34 -13.54 -6.90
N LEU A 13 0.12 -13.08 -8.14
CA LEU A 13 0.85 -13.60 -9.30
C LEU A 13 2.35 -13.30 -9.21
N MET A 14 2.73 -12.15 -8.66
CA MET A 14 4.12 -11.84 -8.36
C MET A 14 4.70 -12.77 -7.28
N ASP A 15 3.95 -13.06 -6.21
CA ASP A 15 4.33 -14.02 -5.16
C ASP A 15 4.62 -15.39 -5.78
N LEU A 16 3.64 -15.94 -6.51
CA LEU A 16 3.76 -17.24 -7.18
C LEU A 16 4.94 -17.28 -8.16
N PHE A 17 5.09 -16.24 -8.98
CA PHE A 17 6.23 -16.15 -9.90
C PHE A 17 7.55 -16.17 -9.12
N TYR A 18 7.68 -15.33 -8.09
CA TYR A 18 8.91 -15.20 -7.32
C TYR A 18 9.26 -16.52 -6.61
N ASP A 19 8.28 -17.20 -6.03
CA ASP A 19 8.46 -18.44 -5.28
C ASP A 19 8.78 -19.64 -6.19
N CYS A 20 8.23 -19.68 -7.41
CA CYS A 20 8.55 -20.72 -8.39
C CYS A 20 9.95 -20.60 -9.01
N LEU A 21 10.66 -19.47 -8.83
CA LEU A 21 12.02 -19.33 -9.34
C LEU A 21 13.01 -20.20 -8.54
N PRO A 22 13.95 -20.90 -9.21
CA PRO A 22 14.96 -21.72 -8.55
C PRO A 22 15.72 -20.96 -7.46
N GLU A 23 15.94 -21.57 -6.30
CA GLU A 23 16.66 -20.94 -5.18
C GLU A 23 18.10 -20.54 -5.54
N THR A 24 18.71 -21.25 -6.49
CA THR A 24 20.06 -20.95 -7.00
C THR A 24 20.11 -19.70 -7.88
N LEU A 25 18.97 -19.18 -8.31
CA LEU A 25 18.90 -17.99 -9.17
C LEU A 25 18.88 -16.73 -8.30
N PRO A 26 19.87 -15.82 -8.43
CA PRO A 26 19.84 -14.56 -7.68
C PRO A 26 18.60 -13.75 -8.07
N LYS A 27 17.66 -13.62 -7.14
CA LYS A 27 16.38 -12.92 -7.34
C LYS A 27 16.17 -11.92 -6.21
N ARG A 28 15.66 -10.75 -6.55
CA ARG A 28 15.33 -9.70 -5.58
C ARG A 28 13.93 -9.17 -5.85
N ARG A 29 13.16 -9.03 -4.78
CA ARG A 29 11.86 -8.36 -4.79
C ARG A 29 11.93 -7.12 -3.92
N VAL A 30 11.34 -6.02 -4.38
CA VAL A 30 11.40 -4.73 -3.69
C VAL A 30 10.23 -3.84 -4.11
N HIS A 31 9.75 -2.98 -3.21
CA HIS A 31 8.79 -1.94 -3.56
C HIS A 31 9.47 -0.87 -4.41
N PHE A 32 8.79 -0.36 -5.44
CA PHE A 32 9.43 0.54 -6.41
C PHE A 32 10.00 1.82 -5.77
N HIS A 33 9.28 2.42 -4.81
CA HIS A 33 9.76 3.62 -4.13
C HIS A 33 11.02 3.37 -3.28
N GLU A 34 11.08 2.23 -2.57
CA GLU A 34 12.26 1.86 -1.76
C GLU A 34 13.48 1.67 -2.66
N PHE A 35 13.30 1.04 -3.81
CA PHE A 35 14.36 0.90 -4.80
C PHE A 35 14.86 2.27 -5.29
N MET A 36 13.97 3.23 -5.53
CA MET A 36 14.38 4.57 -5.95
C MET A 36 15.15 5.30 -4.86
N ILE A 37 14.77 5.16 -3.58
CA ILE A 37 15.55 5.70 -2.45
C ILE A 37 16.98 5.13 -2.48
N GLU A 38 17.15 3.81 -2.62
CA GLU A 38 18.48 3.19 -2.69
C GLU A 38 19.31 3.71 -3.88
N VAL A 39 18.67 3.90 -5.03
CA VAL A 39 19.33 4.45 -6.23
C VAL A 39 19.80 5.88 -5.98
N HIS A 40 18.95 6.73 -5.39
CA HIS A 40 19.32 8.12 -5.08
C HIS A 40 20.42 8.20 -4.03
N ASP A 41 20.33 7.42 -2.95
CA ASP A 41 21.34 7.37 -1.90
C ASP A 41 22.70 6.97 -2.48
N TYR A 42 22.73 5.94 -3.34
CA TYR A 42 23.96 5.51 -3.99
C TYR A 42 24.57 6.59 -4.89
N ILE A 43 23.75 7.27 -5.70
CA ILE A 43 24.20 8.36 -6.56
C ILE A 43 24.71 9.53 -5.71
N HIS A 44 24.04 9.85 -4.60
CA HIS A 44 24.43 10.94 -3.71
C HIS A 44 25.77 10.66 -3.02
N THR A 45 25.98 9.46 -2.48
CA THR A 45 27.26 9.07 -1.87
C THR A 45 28.41 9.19 -2.87
N ARG A 46 28.22 8.69 -4.09
CA ARG A 46 29.22 8.79 -5.18
C ARG A 46 29.52 10.21 -5.61
N ARG A 47 28.53 11.09 -5.63
CA ARG A 47 28.72 12.53 -5.90
C ARG A 47 29.51 13.25 -4.80
N SER A 48 29.43 12.76 -3.57
CA SER A 48 30.08 13.36 -2.41
C SER A 48 31.57 12.98 -2.33
N GLU A 49 31.93 11.82 -2.88
CA GLU A 49 33.30 11.31 -2.92
C GLU A 49 34.13 11.90 -4.08
N ASP A 50 33.50 12.20 -5.22
CA ASP A 50 34.18 12.74 -6.42
C ASP A 50 33.83 14.22 -6.69
N VAL A 51 34.75 15.14 -6.32
CA VAL A 51 34.68 16.58 -6.65
C VAL A 51 35.10 16.80 -8.12
N VAL A 52 34.40 16.19 -9.09
CA VAL A 52 34.56 16.52 -10.52
C VAL A 52 33.22 16.39 -11.23
N ASN A 53 32.88 17.40 -12.04
CA ASN A 53 31.72 17.43 -12.93
C ASN A 53 31.71 16.19 -13.85
N GLY A 54 30.96 15.14 -13.47
CA GLY A 54 30.88 13.87 -14.20
C GLY A 54 30.25 12.70 -13.41
N ALA A 55 30.14 12.80 -12.08
CA ALA A 55 29.79 11.71 -11.16
C ALA A 55 28.49 10.92 -11.43
N VAL A 56 27.49 11.49 -12.13
CA VAL A 56 26.25 10.76 -12.46
C VAL A 56 26.47 9.75 -13.59
N ASP A 57 27.35 10.08 -14.54
CA ASP A 57 27.54 9.27 -15.73
C ASP A 57 28.30 7.97 -15.44
N GLU A 58 29.09 7.91 -14.38
CA GLU A 58 29.79 6.69 -13.92
C GLU A 58 29.07 5.97 -12.75
N ALA A 59 28.28 6.69 -11.93
CA ALA A 59 27.54 6.08 -10.82
C ALA A 59 26.45 5.10 -11.29
N LEU A 60 25.71 5.43 -12.36
CA LEU A 60 24.64 4.55 -12.87
C LEU A 60 25.16 3.25 -13.49
N PRO A 61 26.18 3.26 -14.37
CA PRO A 61 26.79 2.03 -14.89
C PRO A 61 27.26 1.08 -13.79
N SER A 62 27.96 1.61 -12.79
CA SER A 62 28.49 0.82 -11.67
C SER A 62 27.39 0.33 -10.72
N LEU A 63 26.34 1.12 -10.45
CA LEU A 63 25.15 0.65 -9.74
C LEU A 63 24.49 -0.51 -10.50
N GLY A 64 24.35 -0.37 -11.82
CA GLY A 64 23.83 -1.41 -12.69
C GLY A 64 24.63 -2.71 -12.56
N GLU A 65 25.96 -2.65 -12.44
CA GLU A 65 26.80 -3.85 -12.26
C GLU A 65 26.57 -4.52 -10.91
N ILE A 66 26.44 -3.72 -9.85
CA ILE A 66 26.14 -4.22 -8.51
C ILE A 66 24.79 -4.93 -8.51
N ILE A 67 23.77 -4.30 -9.09
CA ILE A 67 22.43 -4.88 -9.18
C ILE A 67 22.48 -6.17 -10.00
N CYS A 68 23.12 -6.18 -11.17
CA CYS A 68 23.23 -7.36 -12.01
C CYS A 68 23.93 -8.54 -11.30
N ARG A 69 24.97 -8.25 -10.52
CA ARG A 69 25.69 -9.29 -9.74
C ARG A 69 24.85 -9.87 -8.61
N ARG A 70 24.02 -9.04 -7.97
CA ARG A 70 23.15 -9.46 -6.85
C ARG A 70 21.83 -10.05 -7.30
N SER A 71 21.36 -9.70 -8.50
CA SER A 71 20.02 -10.04 -8.96
C SER A 71 20.01 -10.24 -10.48
N ARG A 72 19.72 -11.48 -10.90
CA ARG A 72 19.39 -11.84 -12.29
C ARG A 72 17.91 -11.63 -12.59
N VAL A 73 17.06 -11.72 -11.56
CA VAL A 73 15.64 -11.38 -11.65
C VAL A 73 15.32 -10.27 -10.65
N LEU A 74 14.70 -9.20 -11.14
CA LEU A 74 14.21 -8.07 -10.34
C LEU A 74 12.69 -8.02 -10.41
N CYS A 75 12.05 -8.17 -9.26
CA CYS A 75 10.61 -8.08 -9.09
C CYS A 75 10.25 -6.77 -8.40
N PHE A 76 9.60 -5.87 -9.12
CA PHE A 76 9.10 -4.60 -8.59
C PHE A 76 7.62 -4.70 -8.22
N ASP A 77 7.30 -4.40 -6.97
CA ASP A 77 5.92 -4.15 -6.56
C ASP A 77 5.56 -2.67 -6.66
N GLU A 78 4.30 -2.41 -7.01
CA GLU A 78 3.72 -1.07 -7.12
C GLU A 78 4.54 -0.08 -7.97
N PHE A 79 4.91 -0.51 -9.17
CA PHE A 79 5.66 0.30 -10.13
C PHE A 79 4.84 1.54 -10.54
N HIS A 80 5.20 2.70 -9.98
CA HIS A 80 4.55 3.98 -10.25
C HIS A 80 5.56 5.12 -10.07
N VAL A 81 5.63 6.04 -11.04
CA VAL A 81 6.59 7.14 -11.06
C VAL A 81 5.85 8.45 -10.85
N THR A 82 6.26 9.23 -9.85
CA THR A 82 5.66 10.55 -9.57
C THR A 82 6.66 11.70 -9.69
N ASP A 83 7.96 11.43 -9.63
CA ASP A 83 9.01 12.46 -9.63
C ASP A 83 9.73 12.54 -11.00
N VAL A 84 10.04 13.76 -11.43
CA VAL A 84 10.83 14.05 -12.63
C VAL A 84 12.28 13.58 -12.49
N ALA A 85 12.84 13.59 -11.28
CA ALA A 85 14.20 13.12 -11.01
C ALA A 85 14.32 11.61 -11.29
N ASP A 86 13.30 10.85 -10.87
CA ASP A 86 13.22 9.40 -11.09
C ASP A 86 13.11 9.08 -12.58
N ALA A 87 12.29 9.83 -13.30
CA ALA A 87 12.02 9.63 -14.72
C ALA A 87 13.30 9.56 -15.58
N MET A 88 14.26 10.45 -15.32
CA MET A 88 15.53 10.51 -16.08
C MET A 88 16.50 9.38 -15.70
N ILE A 89 16.53 9.00 -14.42
CA ILE A 89 17.41 7.93 -13.90
C ILE A 89 16.94 6.57 -14.40
N LEU A 90 15.63 6.31 -14.33
CA LEU A 90 15.02 5.04 -14.68
C LEU A 90 15.32 4.63 -16.11
N GLY A 91 15.17 5.55 -17.06
CA GLY A 91 15.43 5.27 -18.48
C GLY A 91 16.84 4.76 -18.73
N ARG A 92 17.83 5.33 -18.05
CA ARG A 92 19.23 4.93 -18.16
C ARG A 92 19.52 3.62 -17.43
N LEU A 93 19.04 3.50 -16.19
CA LEU A 93 19.28 2.33 -15.36
C LEU A 93 18.66 1.07 -15.96
N PHE A 94 17.39 1.13 -16.38
CA PHE A 94 16.71 -0.02 -16.96
C PHE A 94 17.33 -0.45 -18.28
N ARG A 95 17.80 0.50 -19.10
CA ARG A 95 18.55 0.17 -20.32
C ARG A 95 19.78 -0.67 -19.99
N LEU A 96 20.57 -0.25 -19.01
CA LEU A 96 21.75 -1.00 -18.55
C LEU A 96 21.39 -2.38 -17.99
N LEU A 97 20.29 -2.49 -17.23
CA LEU A 97 19.82 -3.76 -16.70
C LEU A 97 19.41 -4.73 -17.82
N PHE A 98 18.63 -4.26 -18.80
CA PHE A 98 18.21 -5.07 -19.93
C PHE A 98 19.39 -5.49 -20.84
N GLU A 99 20.32 -4.58 -21.12
CA GLU A 99 21.54 -4.88 -21.90
C GLU A 99 22.41 -5.95 -21.22
N ARG A 100 22.37 -6.03 -19.89
CA ARG A 100 23.09 -7.03 -19.09
C ARG A 100 22.29 -8.30 -18.82
N GLY A 101 21.12 -8.44 -19.44
CA GLY A 101 20.28 -9.64 -19.36
C GLY A 101 19.55 -9.82 -18.03
N VAL A 102 19.34 -8.75 -17.26
CA VAL A 102 18.48 -8.80 -16.06
C VAL A 102 17.03 -8.90 -16.50
N VAL A 103 16.34 -9.92 -15.98
CA VAL A 103 14.90 -10.10 -16.19
C VAL A 103 14.17 -9.22 -15.18
N VAL A 104 13.30 -8.35 -15.68
CA VAL A 104 12.47 -7.48 -14.83
C VAL A 104 11.02 -7.92 -14.90
N VAL A 105 10.41 -8.11 -13.74
CA VAL A 105 8.97 -8.31 -13.58
C VAL A 105 8.46 -7.17 -12.71
N ALA A 106 7.32 -6.58 -13.07
CA ALA A 106 6.75 -5.45 -12.36
C ALA A 106 5.24 -5.59 -12.22
N THR A 107 4.68 -5.24 -11.07
CA THR A 107 3.24 -5.03 -10.86
C THR A 107 2.93 -3.54 -10.81
N SER A 108 1.85 -3.08 -11.45
CA SER A 108 1.43 -1.67 -11.41
C SER A 108 -0.09 -1.51 -11.44
N ASN A 109 -0.60 -0.42 -10.87
CA ASN A 109 -1.99 -0.03 -11.06
C ASN A 109 -2.24 0.69 -12.40
N TRP A 110 -1.17 1.03 -13.12
CA TRP A 110 -1.23 1.83 -14.34
C TRP A 110 -0.67 1.05 -15.55
N PRO A 111 -1.28 1.14 -16.73
CA PRO A 111 -0.62 0.72 -17.95
C PRO A 111 0.67 1.53 -18.17
N PRO A 112 1.67 1.02 -18.89
CA PRO A 112 2.92 1.73 -19.13
C PRO A 112 2.74 3.15 -19.66
N ASP A 113 1.74 3.36 -20.52
CA ASP A 113 1.43 4.69 -21.06
C ASP A 113 1.05 5.71 -19.99
N ARG A 114 0.48 5.29 -18.86
CA ARG A 114 0.02 6.19 -17.79
C ARG A 114 0.98 6.32 -16.61
N LEU A 115 2.15 5.69 -16.66
CA LEU A 115 3.09 5.61 -15.52
C LEU A 115 3.63 6.94 -14.98
N TYR A 116 3.53 8.02 -15.76
CA TYR A 116 3.97 9.37 -15.40
C TYR A 116 3.04 10.40 -16.07
N GLU A 117 1.74 10.10 -16.08
CA GLU A 117 0.73 10.96 -16.70
C GLU A 117 0.64 12.31 -15.97
N GLY A 118 0.62 13.41 -16.72
CA GLY A 118 0.64 14.77 -16.14
C GLY A 118 1.97 15.19 -15.48
N GLY A 119 2.99 14.33 -15.49
CA GLY A 119 4.30 14.64 -14.91
C GLY A 119 5.06 15.76 -15.64
N LEU A 120 5.89 16.49 -14.90
CA LEU A 120 6.72 17.56 -15.45
C LEU A 120 7.68 17.00 -16.50
N GLN A 121 7.77 17.64 -17.68
CA GLN A 121 8.62 17.20 -18.80
C GLN A 121 8.37 15.74 -19.26
N ARG A 122 7.13 15.27 -19.18
CA ARG A 122 6.72 13.90 -19.59
C ARG A 122 7.27 13.43 -20.94
N GLU A 123 7.47 14.33 -21.90
CA GLU A 123 8.11 14.02 -23.20
C GLU A 123 9.46 13.32 -23.05
N ARG A 124 10.25 13.67 -22.03
CA ARG A 124 11.55 13.05 -21.73
C ARG A 124 11.41 11.63 -21.17
N PHE A 125 10.24 11.27 -20.65
CA PHE A 125 9.95 9.94 -20.11
C PHE A 125 9.36 8.98 -21.15
N LEU A 126 8.84 9.49 -22.27
CA LEU A 126 8.31 8.67 -23.36
C LEU A 126 9.31 7.61 -23.88
N PRO A 127 10.62 7.91 -24.03
CA PRO A 127 11.60 6.88 -24.43
C PRO A 127 11.70 5.72 -23.43
N PHE A 128 11.48 5.96 -22.14
CA PHE A 128 11.47 4.89 -21.14
C PHE A 128 10.18 4.05 -21.24
N ILE A 129 9.02 4.67 -21.46
CA ILE A 129 7.78 3.94 -21.73
C ILE A 129 7.95 3.04 -22.97
N ALA A 130 8.57 3.57 -24.04
CA ALA A 130 8.88 2.79 -25.23
C ALA A 130 9.82 1.60 -24.92
N LEU A 131 10.86 1.82 -24.12
CA LEU A 131 11.77 0.76 -23.67
C LEU A 131 11.04 -0.34 -22.88
N LEU A 132 10.14 0.03 -21.96
CA LEU A 132 9.34 -0.94 -21.20
C LEU A 132 8.47 -1.78 -22.14
N LYS A 133 7.81 -1.15 -23.11
CA LYS A 133 6.97 -1.85 -24.10
C LYS A 133 7.78 -2.74 -25.05
N GLU A 134 9.00 -2.36 -25.36
CA GLU A 134 9.90 -3.16 -26.22
C GLU A 134 10.47 -4.36 -25.47
N LYS A 135 10.92 -4.17 -24.23
CA LYS A 135 11.67 -5.18 -23.47
C LYS A 135 10.81 -6.05 -22.55
N MET A 136 9.58 -5.66 -22.28
CA MET A 136 8.68 -6.38 -21.37
C MET A 136 7.39 -6.79 -22.05
N GLU A 137 6.92 -7.99 -21.75
CA GLU A 137 5.56 -8.39 -22.06
C GLU A 137 4.58 -7.65 -21.15
N VAL A 138 3.62 -6.94 -21.74
CA VAL A 138 2.62 -6.15 -21.00
C VAL A 138 1.33 -6.95 -20.91
N VAL A 139 0.94 -7.32 -19.68
CA VAL A 139 -0.24 -8.15 -19.42
C VAL A 139 -1.23 -7.36 -18.58
N HIS A 140 -2.45 -7.24 -19.10
CA HIS A 140 -3.57 -6.63 -18.40
C HIS A 140 -4.32 -7.68 -17.58
N LEU A 141 -4.42 -7.46 -16.27
CA LEU A 141 -5.19 -8.26 -15.35
C LEU A 141 -6.53 -7.56 -15.10
N ASP A 142 -7.46 -7.79 -16.02
CA ASP A 142 -8.84 -7.34 -15.94
C ASP A 142 -9.74 -8.52 -15.54
N SER A 143 -9.63 -8.93 -14.28
CA SER A 143 -10.63 -9.84 -13.71
C SER A 143 -11.73 -9.00 -13.08
N PRO A 144 -13.02 -9.18 -13.41
CA PRO A 144 -14.11 -8.48 -12.72
C PRO A 144 -14.17 -8.85 -11.23
N THR A 145 -13.53 -9.95 -10.83
CA THR A 145 -13.50 -10.45 -9.46
C THR A 145 -12.34 -9.83 -8.68
N ASP A 146 -12.64 -8.99 -7.69
CA ASP A 146 -11.67 -8.69 -6.63
C ASP A 146 -11.62 -9.91 -5.70
N TYR A 147 -10.51 -10.64 -5.71
CA TYR A 147 -10.34 -11.83 -4.87
C TYR A 147 -10.37 -11.48 -3.37
N ARG A 148 -10.13 -10.21 -2.99
CA ARG A 148 -10.25 -9.72 -1.62
C ARG A 148 -11.72 -9.62 -1.18
N GLU A 149 -12.64 -9.31 -2.08
CA GLU A 149 -14.08 -9.28 -1.79
C GLU A 149 -14.61 -10.66 -1.45
N ARG A 150 -14.22 -11.68 -2.22
CA ARG A 150 -14.62 -13.07 -1.95
C ARG A 150 -14.14 -13.59 -0.59
N MET A 151 -12.95 -13.17 -0.15
CA MET A 151 -12.41 -13.59 1.15
C MET A 151 -13.19 -12.97 2.32
N LEU A 152 -13.55 -11.69 2.20
CA LEU A 152 -14.32 -10.99 3.23
C LEU A 152 -15.80 -11.38 3.26
N ALA A 153 -16.38 -11.76 2.11
CA ALA A 153 -17.74 -12.30 2.07
C ALA A 153 -17.90 -13.60 2.88
N GLY A 154 -16.82 -14.36 3.08
CA GLY A 154 -16.83 -15.60 3.87
C GLY A 154 -16.61 -15.40 5.38
N GLU A 155 -15.76 -14.44 5.77
CA GLU A 155 -15.36 -14.22 7.18
C GLU A 155 -16.14 -13.08 7.86
N GLY A 156 -16.70 -12.14 7.09
CA GLY A 156 -17.33 -10.91 7.59
C GLY A 156 -16.34 -9.77 7.83
N THR A 157 -16.87 -8.57 8.08
CA THR A 157 -16.07 -7.34 8.31
C THR A 157 -16.30 -6.71 9.68
N TYR A 158 -17.12 -7.31 10.53
CA TYR A 158 -17.41 -6.80 11.88
C TYR A 158 -17.50 -7.94 12.89
N PHE A 159 -16.61 -7.95 13.87
CA PHE A 159 -16.49 -9.00 14.87
C PHE A 159 -16.86 -8.47 16.25
N THR A 160 -17.85 -9.10 16.89
CA THR A 160 -18.33 -8.72 18.22
C THR A 160 -18.90 -9.95 18.95
N PRO A 161 -18.78 -10.04 20.28
CA PRO A 161 -18.03 -9.14 21.18
C PRO A 161 -16.51 -9.36 21.10
N LEU A 162 -15.74 -8.44 21.70
CA LEU A 162 -14.31 -8.64 21.86
C LEU A 162 -14.03 -9.91 22.66
N SER A 163 -13.26 -10.80 22.06
CA SER A 163 -12.88 -12.08 22.61
C SER A 163 -11.61 -12.59 21.94
N ARG A 164 -11.04 -13.65 22.49
CA ARG A 164 -9.92 -14.35 21.82
C ARG A 164 -10.31 -14.88 20.44
N ASP A 165 -11.59 -15.17 20.22
CA ASP A 165 -12.12 -15.61 18.92
C ASP A 165 -12.15 -14.46 17.91
N SER A 166 -12.59 -13.26 18.33
CA SER A 166 -12.53 -12.08 17.45
C SER A 166 -11.09 -11.71 17.08
N ASP A 167 -10.13 -11.85 18.01
CA ASP A 167 -8.71 -11.61 17.72
C ASP A 167 -8.18 -12.60 16.66
N GLN A 168 -8.55 -13.89 16.77
CA GLN A 168 -8.19 -14.90 15.78
C GLN A 168 -8.81 -14.64 14.40
N HIS A 169 -10.05 -14.16 14.35
CA HIS A 169 -10.67 -13.76 13.08
C HIS A 169 -9.96 -12.54 12.48
N MET A 170 -9.60 -11.54 13.29
CA MET A 170 -8.81 -10.39 12.80
C MET A 170 -7.45 -10.84 12.24
N ASP A 171 -6.76 -11.76 12.92
CA ASP A 171 -5.50 -12.34 12.44
C ASP A 171 -5.68 -13.07 11.10
N LYS A 172 -6.69 -13.94 11.00
CA LYS A 172 -7.01 -14.67 9.76
C LYS A 172 -7.31 -13.73 8.60
N VAL A 173 -8.16 -12.73 8.82
CA VAL A 173 -8.54 -11.74 7.80
C VAL A 173 -7.31 -10.94 7.38
N PHE A 174 -6.48 -10.50 8.32
CA PHE A 174 -5.25 -9.77 8.00
C PHE A 174 -4.28 -10.62 7.17
N SER A 175 -4.02 -11.86 7.58
CA SER A 175 -3.19 -12.82 6.85
C SER A 175 -3.74 -13.11 5.45
N ALA A 176 -5.06 -13.29 5.31
CA ALA A 176 -5.69 -13.55 4.02
C ALA A 176 -5.58 -12.33 3.08
N LEU A 177 -5.86 -11.12 3.57
CA LEU A 177 -5.82 -9.90 2.76
C LEU A 177 -4.39 -9.52 2.33
N THR A 178 -3.40 -9.87 3.13
CA THR A 178 -1.97 -9.64 2.85
C THR A 178 -1.32 -10.81 2.10
N GLY A 179 -2.03 -11.94 1.94
CA GLY A 179 -1.46 -13.16 1.38
C GLY A 179 -0.26 -13.67 2.16
N ASN A 180 -0.29 -13.57 3.50
CA ASN A 180 0.81 -13.90 4.42
C ASN A 180 2.15 -13.21 4.10
N ALA A 181 2.10 -12.00 3.54
CA ALA A 181 3.29 -11.20 3.33
C ALA A 181 3.95 -10.78 4.66
N ASP A 182 5.25 -10.47 4.60
CA ASP A 182 5.99 -9.99 5.75
C ASP A 182 5.39 -8.66 6.26
N VAL A 183 4.86 -8.73 7.49
CA VAL A 183 4.29 -7.58 8.17
C VAL A 183 5.43 -6.70 8.67
N HIS A 184 5.42 -5.43 8.29
CA HIS A 184 6.38 -4.46 8.77
C HIS A 184 5.67 -3.30 9.48
N GLU A 185 6.43 -2.61 10.32
CA GLU A 185 5.98 -1.37 10.93
C GLU A 185 6.44 -0.19 10.08
N GLU A 186 5.48 0.51 9.49
CA GLU A 186 5.70 1.76 8.78
C GLU A 186 5.34 2.94 9.70
N LYS A 187 5.89 4.12 9.42
CA LYS A 187 5.50 5.36 10.10
C LYS A 187 4.81 6.26 9.09
N LEU A 188 3.50 6.41 9.21
CA LEU A 188 2.77 7.37 8.40
C LEU A 188 3.04 8.79 8.91
N PHE A 189 3.58 9.65 8.04
CA PHE A 189 3.91 11.03 8.37
C PHE A 189 2.78 11.97 7.96
N VAL A 190 2.20 12.67 8.93
CA VAL A 190 1.12 13.65 8.70
C VAL A 190 1.48 14.96 9.39
N LYS A 191 1.86 15.98 8.62
CA LYS A 191 2.25 17.32 9.11
C LYS A 191 3.11 17.29 10.39
N GLY A 192 4.18 16.51 10.37
CA GLY A 192 5.12 16.39 11.49
C GLY A 192 4.75 15.38 12.58
N ARG A 193 3.54 14.80 12.55
CA ARG A 193 3.16 13.64 13.38
C ARG A 193 3.62 12.34 12.73
N ARG A 194 3.97 11.36 13.55
CA ARG A 194 4.38 10.01 13.14
C ARG A 194 3.39 9.02 13.73
N LEU A 195 2.62 8.35 12.88
CA LEU A 195 1.69 7.31 13.29
C LEU A 195 2.29 5.95 12.95
N PRO A 196 2.69 5.12 13.94
CA PRO A 196 3.14 3.77 13.68
C PRO A 196 1.97 2.93 13.18
N VAL A 197 2.20 2.19 12.10
CA VAL A 197 1.19 1.32 11.49
C VAL A 197 1.82 -0.04 11.17
N ARG A 198 1.13 -1.10 11.59
CA ARG A 198 1.43 -2.45 11.11
C ARG A 198 0.76 -2.62 9.76
N THR A 199 1.55 -2.87 8.73
CA THR A 199 1.04 -2.90 7.36
C THR A 199 1.73 -3.96 6.51
N ALA A 200 1.01 -4.45 5.52
CA ALA A 200 1.55 -5.22 4.41
C ALA A 200 0.62 -5.09 3.20
N LYS A 201 1.20 -4.97 1.99
CA LYS A 201 0.47 -4.91 0.70
C LYS A 201 -0.73 -3.93 0.69
N GLY A 202 -0.59 -2.75 1.30
CA GLY A 202 -1.64 -1.72 1.33
C GLY A 202 -2.77 -1.95 2.34
N VAL A 203 -2.63 -2.93 3.24
CA VAL A 203 -3.55 -3.22 4.35
C VAL A 203 -2.94 -2.74 5.66
N ALA A 204 -3.58 -1.79 6.32
CA ALA A 204 -3.15 -1.30 7.62
C ALA A 204 -3.94 -1.95 8.76
N ARG A 205 -3.26 -2.23 9.86
CA ARG A 205 -3.83 -2.73 11.10
C ARG A 205 -3.54 -1.77 12.24
N PHE A 206 -4.61 -1.29 12.87
CA PHE A 206 -4.57 -0.33 13.96
C PHE A 206 -5.45 -0.80 15.12
N THR A 207 -5.05 -0.44 16.33
CA THR A 207 -5.91 -0.51 17.52
C THR A 207 -6.72 0.77 17.66
N PHE A 208 -7.87 0.68 18.33
CA PHE A 208 -8.68 1.83 18.72
C PHE A 208 -7.86 2.86 19.51
N ALA A 209 -7.00 2.40 20.41
CA ALA A 209 -6.12 3.26 21.20
C ALA A 209 -5.18 4.12 20.32
N GLN A 210 -4.63 3.54 19.24
CA GLN A 210 -3.75 4.27 18.31
C GLN A 210 -4.47 5.36 17.54
N LEU A 211 -5.73 5.14 17.15
CA LEU A 211 -6.45 6.09 16.29
C LEU A 211 -7.34 7.06 17.07
N CYS A 212 -8.04 6.58 18.08
CA CYS A 212 -9.12 7.32 18.74
C CYS A 212 -8.77 7.82 20.15
N GLU A 213 -7.80 7.21 20.84
CA GLU A 213 -7.32 7.70 22.15
C GLU A 213 -6.12 8.66 22.02
N GLN A 214 -5.55 8.78 20.83
CA GLN A 214 -4.53 9.78 20.50
C GLN A 214 -5.16 11.09 19.99
N PRO A 215 -4.47 12.24 20.10
CA PRO A 215 -4.95 13.53 19.62
C PRO A 215 -4.83 13.66 18.09
N LEU A 216 -5.40 12.70 17.35
CA LEU A 216 -5.49 12.73 15.90
C LEU A 216 -6.67 13.59 15.43
N GLY A 217 -6.51 14.19 14.25
CA GLY A 217 -7.50 15.00 13.57
C GLY A 217 -7.88 14.45 12.19
N ALA A 218 -8.78 15.16 11.52
CA ALA A 218 -9.31 14.75 10.21
C ALA A 218 -8.22 14.51 9.15
N GLU A 219 -7.14 15.30 9.17
CA GLU A 219 -6.04 15.16 8.23
C GLU A 219 -5.28 13.84 8.38
N ASP A 220 -5.20 13.31 9.60
CA ASP A 220 -4.55 12.03 9.87
C ASP A 220 -5.39 10.88 9.29
N TYR A 221 -6.70 10.92 9.49
CA TYR A 221 -7.61 9.91 8.93
C TYR A 221 -7.68 9.97 7.39
N LEU A 222 -7.65 11.16 6.80
CA LEU A 222 -7.56 11.31 5.35
C LEU A 222 -6.23 10.77 4.80
N ALA A 223 -5.13 10.92 5.53
CA ALA A 223 -3.86 10.34 5.15
C ALA A 223 -3.90 8.80 5.23
N ILE A 224 -4.46 8.23 6.29
CA ILE A 224 -4.69 6.77 6.38
C ILE A 224 -5.52 6.30 5.17
N ALA A 225 -6.64 6.97 4.91
CA ALA A 225 -7.54 6.61 3.83
C ALA A 225 -6.92 6.76 2.42
N LYS A 226 -5.87 7.57 2.28
CA LYS A 226 -5.13 7.75 1.02
C LYS A 226 -4.07 6.68 0.80
N ASN A 227 -3.41 6.23 1.88
CA ASN A 227 -2.26 5.31 1.78
C ASN A 227 -2.68 3.84 1.87
N PHE A 228 -3.84 3.53 2.45
CA PHE A 228 -4.31 2.17 2.63
C PHE A 228 -5.65 1.96 1.95
N HIS A 229 -5.76 0.87 1.17
CA HIS A 229 -7.03 0.47 0.57
C HIS A 229 -7.90 -0.35 1.54
N THR A 230 -7.31 -0.88 2.61
CA THR A 230 -8.02 -1.62 3.65
C THR A 230 -7.45 -1.32 5.01
N VAL A 231 -8.34 -1.10 5.99
CA VAL A 231 -8.01 -0.79 7.37
C VAL A 231 -8.69 -1.82 8.28
N LEU A 232 -7.89 -2.47 9.13
CA LEU A 232 -8.36 -3.24 10.27
C LEU A 232 -8.31 -2.34 11.50
N LEU A 233 -9.45 -2.19 12.18
CA LEU A 233 -9.58 -1.43 13.43
C LEU A 233 -9.93 -2.38 14.57
N GLU A 234 -9.03 -2.50 15.53
CA GLU A 234 -9.14 -3.47 16.60
C GLU A 234 -9.56 -2.87 17.93
N HIS A 235 -10.26 -3.68 18.72
CA HIS A 235 -10.55 -3.41 20.12
C HIS A 235 -11.34 -2.14 20.34
N VAL A 236 -12.36 -1.90 19.51
CA VAL A 236 -13.26 -0.74 19.67
C VAL A 236 -14.14 -0.96 20.90
N PRO A 237 -13.98 -0.18 21.97
CA PRO A 237 -14.76 -0.38 23.19
C PRO A 237 -16.16 0.21 23.05
N VAL A 238 -17.07 -0.15 23.95
CA VAL A 238 -18.32 0.60 24.10
C VAL A 238 -18.01 2.04 24.52
N LEU A 239 -18.46 2.99 23.71
CA LEU A 239 -18.26 4.42 23.87
C LEU A 239 -19.34 4.99 24.79
N ARG A 240 -19.02 5.01 26.08
CA ARG A 240 -19.82 5.66 27.12
C ARG A 240 -19.56 7.17 27.13
N TYR A 241 -20.32 7.90 27.95
CA TYR A 241 -20.27 9.37 28.03
C TYR A 241 -18.87 9.95 28.33
N ASP A 242 -18.07 9.24 29.12
CA ASP A 242 -16.68 9.61 29.46
C ASP A 242 -15.72 9.54 28.26
N ARG A 243 -16.10 8.88 27.17
CA ARG A 243 -15.31 8.71 25.93
C ARG A 243 -15.82 9.54 24.75
N ARG A 244 -16.43 10.71 25.00
CA ARG A 244 -17.04 11.57 23.96
C ARG A 244 -16.04 12.05 22.90
N ASN A 245 -14.79 12.31 23.27
CA ASN A 245 -13.77 12.79 22.33
C ASN A 245 -13.34 11.67 21.40
N GLU A 246 -13.17 10.47 21.95
CA GLU A 246 -12.83 9.24 21.26
C GLU A 246 -13.98 8.84 20.32
N ALA A 247 -15.23 9.00 20.75
CA ALA A 247 -16.41 8.79 19.91
C ALA A 247 -16.41 9.72 18.70
N LYS A 248 -16.15 11.01 18.89
CA LYS A 248 -16.04 11.98 17.79
C LYS A 248 -14.89 11.65 16.84
N ARG A 249 -13.76 11.17 17.38
CA ARG A 249 -12.62 10.71 16.58
C ARG A 249 -12.96 9.46 15.76
N LEU A 250 -13.70 8.50 16.33
CA LEU A 250 -14.21 7.34 15.60
C LEU A 250 -15.14 7.77 14.48
N MET A 251 -16.11 8.66 14.74
CA MET A 251 -16.99 9.21 13.69
C MET A 251 -16.16 9.80 12.54
N ASN A 252 -15.18 10.66 12.84
CA ASN A 252 -14.32 11.27 11.82
C ASN A 252 -13.49 10.25 11.04
N LEU A 253 -13.01 9.19 11.70
CA LEU A 253 -12.29 8.09 11.05
C LEU A 253 -13.20 7.35 10.07
N ILE A 254 -14.37 6.90 10.54
CA ILE A 254 -15.35 6.18 9.71
C ILE A 254 -15.77 7.04 8.51
N ASP A 255 -16.00 8.33 8.72
CA ASP A 255 -16.32 9.29 7.66
C ASP A 255 -15.22 9.37 6.60
N ALA A 256 -13.96 9.52 7.02
CA ALA A 256 -12.84 9.61 6.10
C ALA A 256 -12.64 8.31 5.28
N LEU A 257 -12.78 7.15 5.92
CA LEU A 257 -12.66 5.85 5.26
C LEU A 257 -13.84 5.61 4.30
N TYR A 258 -15.05 5.94 4.73
CA TYR A 258 -16.27 5.81 3.92
C TYR A 258 -16.19 6.68 2.66
N ASP A 259 -15.87 7.97 2.81
CA ASP A 259 -15.81 8.93 1.70
C ASP A 259 -14.72 8.57 0.67
N LYS A 260 -13.66 7.86 1.09
CA LYS A 260 -12.59 7.36 0.23
C LYS A 260 -12.79 5.92 -0.25
N ARG A 261 -13.92 5.29 0.09
CA ARG A 261 -14.21 3.89 -0.26
C ARG A 261 -13.11 2.95 0.18
N VAL A 262 -12.57 3.18 1.39
CA VAL A 262 -11.58 2.30 2.01
C VAL A 262 -12.33 1.21 2.72
N ARG A 263 -11.89 -0.03 2.50
CA ARG A 263 -12.50 -1.19 3.14
C ARG A 263 -12.15 -1.22 4.61
N LEU A 264 -13.14 -1.47 5.47
CA LEU A 264 -12.96 -1.48 6.92
C LEU A 264 -13.34 -2.85 7.47
N VAL A 265 -12.49 -3.37 8.35
CA VAL A 265 -12.77 -4.55 9.16
C VAL A 265 -12.62 -4.14 10.63
N VAL A 266 -13.60 -4.45 11.48
CA VAL A 266 -13.65 -3.96 12.86
C VAL A 266 -13.79 -5.11 13.85
N SER A 267 -13.06 -5.06 14.97
CA SER A 267 -13.43 -5.80 16.19
C SER A 267 -13.93 -4.84 17.27
N ALA A 268 -15.08 -5.14 17.86
CA ALA A 268 -15.74 -4.23 18.80
C ALA A 268 -16.47 -4.96 19.95
N ASP A 269 -16.60 -4.28 21.09
CA ASP A 269 -17.27 -4.83 22.28
C ASP A 269 -18.76 -5.09 22.08
N ALA A 270 -19.38 -4.35 21.17
CA ALA A 270 -20.81 -4.39 20.92
C ALA A 270 -21.09 -4.19 19.42
N PRO A 271 -22.26 -4.61 18.92
CA PRO A 271 -22.67 -4.32 17.54
C PRO A 271 -22.83 -2.80 17.33
N PRO A 272 -22.80 -2.31 16.08
CA PRO A 272 -22.80 -0.87 15.76
C PRO A 272 -23.89 -0.07 16.49
N GLU A 273 -25.11 -0.60 16.59
CA GLU A 273 -26.26 0.08 17.20
C GLU A 273 -26.12 0.25 18.73
N LYS A 274 -25.26 -0.56 19.36
CA LYS A 274 -25.01 -0.55 20.80
C LYS A 274 -23.61 -0.04 21.16
N LEU A 275 -22.83 0.38 20.17
CA LEU A 275 -21.45 0.81 20.37
C LEU A 275 -21.34 2.17 21.07
N TYR A 276 -22.36 3.01 20.97
CA TYR A 276 -22.44 4.31 21.65
C TYR A 276 -23.61 4.35 22.61
N SER A 277 -23.34 4.77 23.85
CA SER A 277 -24.35 4.89 24.91
C SER A 277 -24.34 6.26 25.59
N GLY A 278 -23.72 7.27 24.97
CA GLY A 278 -23.71 8.65 25.47
C GLY A 278 -24.93 9.46 25.02
N HIS A 279 -25.17 10.59 25.69
CA HIS A 279 -26.29 11.50 25.38
C HIS A 279 -25.93 12.58 24.36
N ASP A 280 -24.67 13.04 24.35
CA ASP A 280 -24.16 14.00 23.36
C ASP A 280 -24.04 13.30 21.99
N HIS A 281 -24.14 14.00 20.86
CA HIS A 281 -23.85 13.42 19.52
C HIS A 281 -24.67 12.20 19.05
N GLY A 282 -25.78 11.83 19.73
CA GLY A 282 -26.54 10.63 19.39
C GLY A 282 -27.02 10.56 17.93
N PHE A 283 -27.42 11.70 17.36
CA PHE A 283 -27.81 11.80 15.95
C PHE A 283 -26.62 11.62 14.99
N GLU A 284 -25.46 12.18 15.31
CA GLU A 284 -24.24 12.05 14.50
C GLU A 284 -23.71 10.61 14.53
N PHE A 285 -23.80 9.93 15.68
CA PHE A 285 -23.41 8.54 15.79
C PHE A 285 -24.34 7.60 15.01
N GLN A 286 -25.64 7.89 14.90
CA GLN A 286 -26.56 7.11 14.05
C GLN A 286 -26.09 7.09 12.59
N ARG A 287 -25.51 8.18 12.08
CA ARG A 287 -24.90 8.22 10.74
C ARG A 287 -23.68 7.31 10.66
N THR A 288 -22.85 7.28 11.70
CA THR A 288 -21.72 6.35 11.79
C THR A 288 -22.19 4.89 11.81
N VAL A 289 -23.29 4.58 12.51
CA VAL A 289 -23.92 3.24 12.50
C VAL A 289 -24.35 2.84 11.09
N SER A 290 -25.06 3.71 10.37
CA SER A 290 -25.47 3.44 8.97
C SER A 290 -24.26 3.14 8.10
N ARG A 291 -23.21 3.96 8.18
CA ARG A 291 -21.97 3.75 7.42
C ARG A 291 -21.28 2.43 7.78
N LEU A 292 -21.19 2.10 9.06
CA LEU A 292 -20.62 0.83 9.51
C LEU A 292 -21.42 -0.37 8.97
N GLN A 293 -22.74 -0.28 8.90
CA GLN A 293 -23.60 -1.32 8.33
C GLN A 293 -23.44 -1.41 6.81
N GLU A 294 -23.40 -0.27 6.11
CA GLU A 294 -23.19 -0.22 4.65
C GLU A 294 -21.82 -0.78 4.25
N MET A 295 -20.77 -0.48 5.02
CA MET A 295 -19.42 -1.02 4.83
C MET A 295 -19.32 -2.53 5.10
N GLN A 296 -20.34 -3.14 5.69
CA GLN A 296 -20.46 -4.60 5.83
C GLN A 296 -21.16 -5.27 4.64
N GLY A 297 -21.82 -4.50 3.76
CA GLY A 297 -22.61 -5.04 2.66
C GLY A 297 -21.77 -5.70 1.55
N GLU A 298 -22.31 -6.76 0.95
CA GLU A 298 -21.75 -7.36 -0.26
C GLU A 298 -21.74 -6.34 -1.41
N GLY A 299 -20.58 -6.12 -2.02
CA GLY A 299 -20.41 -5.14 -3.10
C GLY A 299 -20.06 -3.72 -2.64
N TYR A 300 -19.80 -3.51 -1.34
CA TYR A 300 -19.07 -2.31 -0.93
C TYR A 300 -17.62 -2.41 -1.48
N PRO A 301 -17.15 -1.38 -2.22
CA PRO A 301 -15.90 -1.41 -2.96
C PRO A 301 -14.63 -1.59 -2.12
#